data_AF-A0A953G666-F1
#
_entry.id   AF-A0A953G666-F1
#
_cell.length_a   1.000
_cell.length_b   1.000
_cell.length_c   1.000
_cell.angle_alpha   90.00
_cell.angle_beta   90.00
_cell.angle_gamma   90.00
#
_symmetry.space_group_name_H-M   'P 1'
#
loop_
_entity.id
_entity.type
_entity.pdbx_description
1 polymer ?
#
loop_
_entity_poly.entity_id
_entity_poly.type
_entity_poly.pdbx_seq_one_letter_code
_entity_poly.pdbx_strand_id
1 'polypeptide(L)' 'MNKEQIEGKFDQLKGQIKKMWGNLTDDEISLYNGEKDKFYGKLKEKYGIAKEEAESRLKELEDNDYQN' A
#
# COMPACT_ATOMS: atom_id res chain seq x y z
N MET A 1 -17.73 8.69 2.47
CA MET A 1 -17.19 7.63 1.60
C MET A 1 -17.82 6.31 2.02
N ASN A 2 -18.41 5.56 1.09
CA ASN A 2 -19.03 4.26 1.37
C ASN A 2 -17.94 3.18 1.49
N LYS A 3 -18.10 2.27 2.45
CA LYS A 3 -17.14 1.20 2.78
C LYS A 3 -16.81 0.31 1.56
N GLU A 4 -17.80 0.06 0.71
CA GLU A 4 -17.67 -0.74 -0.52
C GLU A 4 -16.75 -0.11 -1.57
N GLN A 5 -16.66 1.22 -1.64
CA GLN A 5 -15.73 1.90 -2.56
C GLN A 5 -14.28 1.84 -2.07
N ILE A 6 -14.08 1.71 -0.76
CA ILE A 6 -12.74 1.60 -0.16
C ILE A 6 -12.18 0.20 -0.42
N GLU A 7 -13.01 -0.84 -0.36
CA GLU A 7 -12.59 -2.22 -0.63
C GLU A 7 -12.22 -2.44 -2.10
N GLY A 8 -13.03 -1.95 -3.06
CA GLY A 8 -12.71 -2.08 -4.49
C GLY A 8 -11.40 -1.39 -4.90
N LYS A 9 -11.14 -0.19 -4.36
CA LYS A 9 -9.89 0.54 -4.58
C LYS A 9 -8.70 -0.13 -3.91
N PHE A 10 -8.91 -0.78 -2.77
CA PHE A 10 -7.86 -1.49 -2.04
C PHE A 10 -7.31 -2.68 -2.84
N ASP A 11 -8.15 -3.46 -3.53
CA ASP A 11 -7.68 -4.57 -4.37
C ASP A 11 -6.79 -4.09 -5.54
N GLN A 12 -7.15 -2.97 -6.18
CA GLN A 12 -6.30 -2.35 -7.21
C GLN A 12 -4.97 -1.88 -6.62
N LEU A 13 -5.02 -1.16 -5.49
CA LEU A 13 -3.84 -0.66 -4.80
C LEU A 13 -2.93 -1.82 -4.37
N LYS A 14 -3.50 -2.91 -3.85
CA LYS A 14 -2.79 -4.12 -3.45
C LYS A 14 -2.00 -4.72 -4.61
N GLY A 15 -2.59 -4.80 -5.80
CA GLY A 15 -1.91 -5.22 -7.02
C GLY A 15 -0.72 -4.33 -7.37
N GLN A 16 -0.86 -3.01 -7.23
CA GLN A 16 0.23 -2.06 -7.49
C GLN A 16 1.35 -2.14 -6.43
N ILE A 17 0.99 -2.22 -5.15
CA ILE A 17 1.92 -2.42 -4.03
C ILE A 17 2.72 -3.70 -4.25
N LYS A 18 2.07 -4.81 -4.62
CA LYS A 18 2.75 -6.08 -4.91
C LYS A 18 3.69 -6.00 -6.11
N LYS A 19 3.34 -5.22 -7.15
CA LYS A 19 4.24 -4.95 -8.29
C LYS A 19 5.47 -4.13 -7.87
N MET A 20 5.27 -3.10 -7.05
CA MET A 20 6.35 -2.22 -6.58
C MET A 20 7.28 -2.94 -5.58
N TRP A 21 6.70 -3.73 -4.69
CA TRP A 21 7.39 -4.42 -3.61
C TRP A 21 7.11 -5.93 -3.68
N GLY A 22 7.72 -6.61 -4.66
CA GLY A 22 7.49 -8.03 -4.94
C GLY A 22 7.79 -9.02 -3.79
N ASN A 23 8.55 -8.63 -2.77
CA ASN A 23 8.80 -9.44 -1.57
C ASN A 23 7.73 -9.28 -0.47
N LEU A 24 6.71 -8.45 -0.67
CA LEU A 24 5.57 -8.36 0.26
C LEU A 24 4.55 -9.44 -0.04
N THR A 25 4.03 -10.05 1.02
CA THR A 25 2.91 -10.98 0.93
C THR A 25 1.58 -10.24 0.92
N ASP A 26 0.53 -10.89 0.43
CA ASP A 26 -0.84 -10.36 0.45
C ASP A 26 -1.31 -9.96 1.86
N ASP A 27 -0.88 -10.69 2.89
CA ASP A 27 -1.14 -10.39 4.31
C ASP A 27 -0.45 -9.10 4.75
N GLU A 28 0.83 -8.94 4.39
CA GLU A 28 1.58 -7.72 4.72
C GLU A 28 0.94 -6.50 4.07
N ILE A 29 0.51 -6.61 2.81
CA ILE A 29 -0.16 -5.50 2.12
C ILE A 29 -1.53 -5.19 2.75
N SER A 30 -2.23 -6.20 3.27
CA SER A 30 -3.51 -6.03 3.98
C SER A 30 -3.37 -5.19 5.25
N LEU A 31 -2.18 -5.15 5.86
CA LEU A 31 -1.88 -4.25 6.97
C LEU A 31 -2.05 -2.77 6.57
N TYR A 32 -1.92 -2.39 5.29
CA TYR A 32 -2.15 -1.00 4.87
C TYR A 32 -3.59 -0.53 5.13
N ASN A 33 -4.59 -1.42 5.10
CA ASN A 33 -5.99 -1.03 5.27
C ASN A 33 -6.40 -0.85 6.75
N GLY A 34 -5.72 -1.56 7.68
CA GLY A 34 -6.08 -1.56 9.11
C GLY A 34 -4.96 -1.17 10.08
N GLU A 35 -3.71 -1.44 9.73
CA GLU A 35 -2.53 -1.31 10.59
C GLU A 35 -1.34 -0.67 9.83
N LYS A 36 -1.55 0.52 9.24
CA LYS A 36 -0.55 1.20 8.39
C LYS A 36 0.84 1.30 9.03
N ASP A 37 0.90 1.53 10.35
CA ASP A 37 2.20 1.63 11.05
C ASP A 37 3.01 0.32 11.00
N LYS A 38 2.34 -0.83 11.12
CA LYS A 38 2.98 -2.15 10.94
C LYS A 38 3.42 -2.37 9.49
N PHE A 39 2.62 -1.93 8.52
CA PHE A 39 2.99 -2.00 7.11
C PHE A 39 4.30 -1.24 6.84
N TYR A 40 4.42 -0.01 7.34
CA TYR A 40 5.67 0.77 7.22
C TYR A 40 6.84 0.11 7.94
N GLY A 41 6.60 -0.51 9.10
CA GLY A 41 7.58 -1.34 9.79
C GLY A 41 8.13 -2.45 8.88
N LYS A 42 7.25 -3.18 8.19
CA LYS A 42 7.65 -4.25 7.26
C LYS A 42 8.43 -3.74 6.06
N LEU A 43 8.02 -2.60 5.50
CA LEU A 43 8.75 -1.95 4.43
C LEU A 43 10.17 -1.56 4.85
N LYS A 44 10.33 -1.00 6.05
CA LYS A 44 11.63 -0.68 6.63
C LYS A 44 12.48 -1.93 6.87
N GLU A 45 11.90 -2.99 7.43
CA GLU A 45 12.60 -4.26 7.70
C GLU A 45 13.07 -4.96 6.42
N LYS A 46 12.23 -4.99 5.37
CA LYS A 46 12.51 -5.74 4.13
C LYS A 46 13.30 -4.97 3.09
N TYR A 47 13.05 -3.67 2.97
CA TYR A 47 13.60 -2.83 1.90
C TYR A 47 14.47 -1.68 2.43
N GLY A 48 14.55 -1.48 3.74
CA GLY A 48 15.34 -0.40 4.32
C GLY A 48 14.78 1.00 4.08
N ILE A 49 13.54 1.12 3.60
CA ILE A 49 12.90 2.40 3.27
C ILE A 49 12.28 3.05 4.49
N ALA A 50 12.42 4.38 4.57
CA ALA A 50 11.82 5.18 5.62
C ALA A 50 10.30 5.26 5.45
N LYS A 51 9.59 5.51 6.54
CA LYS A 51 8.13 5.68 6.55
C LYS A 51 7.69 6.78 5.57
N GLU A 52 8.37 7.92 5.56
CA GLU A 52 8.07 9.04 4.66
C GLU A 52 8.18 8.67 3.18
N GLU A 53 9.21 7.90 2.81
CA GLU A 53 9.37 7.45 1.42
C GLU A 53 8.28 6.44 1.03
N ALA A 54 7.95 5.52 1.94
CA ALA A 54 6.84 4.59 1.75
C ALA A 54 5.49 5.31 1.60
N GLU A 55 5.24 6.32 2.44
CA GLU A 55 4.04 7.16 2.37
C GLU A 55 3.95 7.89 1.03
N SER A 56 5.05 8.49 0.57
CA SER A 56 5.09 9.16 -0.74
C SER A 56 4.75 8.21 -1.88
N ARG A 57 5.38 7.03 -1.91
CA ARG A 57 5.12 6.02 -2.94
C ARG A 57 3.67 5.53 -2.92
N LEU A 58 3.12 5.25 -1.73
CA LEU A 58 1.71 4.85 -1.60
C LEU A 58 0.76 5.94 -2.07
N LYS A 59 1.06 7.20 -1.73
CA LYS A 59 0.27 8.34 -2.20
C LYS A 59 0.28 8.44 -3.73
N GLU A 60 1.41 8.19 -4.38
CA GLU A 60 1.48 8.14 -5.86
C GLU A 60 0.65 7.00 -6.46
N LEU A 61 0.59 5.84 -5.78
CA LEU A 61 -0.24 4.71 -6.21
C LEU A 61 -1.75 4.99 -6.02
N GLU A 62 -2.12 5.71 -4.95
CA GLU A 62 -3.50 6.16 -4.71
C GLU A 62 -3.95 7.24 -5.70
N ASP A 63 -3.04 8.11 -6.13
CA ASP A 63 -3.31 9.19 -7.11
C ASP A 63 -3.36 8.66 -8.55
N ASN A 64 -2.63 7.60 -8.88
CA ASN A 64 -2.65 7.00 -10.23
C ASN A 64 -4.01 6.42 -10.64
N ASP A 65 -4.90 6.14 -9.68
CA ASP A 65 -6.27 5.70 -9.94
C ASP A 65 -7.21 6.86 -10.35
N TYR A 66 -6.77 8.12 -10.25
CA TYR A 66 -7.54 9.31 -10.67
C TYR A 66 -7.33 9.72 -12.14
N GLN A 67 -6.41 9.08 -12.87
CA GLN A 67 -6.02 9.49 -14.23
C GLN A 67 -6.51 8.56 -15.36
N ASN A 68 -7.41 7.60 -15.09
CA ASN A 68 -8.14 6.84 -16.12
C ASN A 68 -9.63 7.16 -16.09
#